data_AF-A0A6M1N525-F1
#
_entry.id   AF-A0A6M1N525-F1
#
_cell.length_a   1.000
_cell.length_b   1.000
_cell.length_c   1.000
_cell.angle_alpha   90.00
_cell.angle_beta   90.00
_cell.angle_gamma   90.00
#
_symmetry.space_group_name_H-M   'P 1'
#
loop_
_entity.id
_entity.type
_entity.pdbx_description
1 polymer ?
#
loop_
_entity_poly.entity_id
_entity_poly.type
_entity_poly.pdbx_seq_one_letter_code
_entity_poly.pdbx_strand_id
1 'polypeptide(L)'
;MSLEKLFRMTKFGRGYIQITMVKNDVNISQLPFAERVQIGVQRALRKLVEESALKGESLVVKMDGEVKDVPAKDLLANLPKAK
;
A
#
# COMPACT_ATOMS: atom_id res chain seq x y z
N MET A 1 -5.77 -23.91 -7.41
CA MET A 1 -6.05 -22.71 -8.24
C MET A 1 -5.08 -21.63 -7.77
N SER A 2 -4.13 -21.19 -8.60
CA SER A 2 -3.02 -20.32 -8.15
C SER A 2 -3.44 -18.85 -8.02
N LEU A 3 -2.98 -18.19 -6.95
CA LEU A 3 -3.25 -16.78 -6.60
C LEU A 3 -2.84 -15.79 -7.70
N GLU A 4 -1.81 -16.11 -8.49
CA GLU A 4 -1.41 -15.32 -9.66
C GLU A 4 -2.51 -15.25 -10.73
N LYS A 5 -3.33 -16.29 -10.82
CA LYS A 5 -4.44 -16.37 -11.78
C LYS A 5 -5.64 -15.53 -11.33
N LEU A 6 -5.79 -15.33 -10.02
CA LEU A 6 -6.81 -14.45 -9.43
C LEU A 6 -6.47 -12.98 -9.72
N PHE A 7 -5.20 -12.60 -9.57
CA PHE A 7 -4.70 -11.24 -9.80
C PHE A 7 -4.72 -10.80 -11.27
N ARG A 8 -4.60 -11.72 -12.23
CA ARG A 8 -4.74 -11.40 -13.66
C ARG A 8 -6.19 -11.27 -14.13
N MET A 9 -7.16 -11.80 -13.37
CA MET A 9 -8.59 -11.78 -13.73
C MET A 9 -9.35 -10.57 -13.18
N THR A 10 -8.87 -9.96 -12.10
CA THR A 10 -9.47 -8.76 -11.54
C THR A 10 -8.98 -7.55 -12.33
N LYS A 11 -9.92 -6.80 -12.90
CA LYS A 11 -9.68 -5.52 -13.59
C LYS A 11 -9.23 -4.42 -12.62
N PHE A 12 -8.20 -4.66 -11.80
CA PHE A 12 -7.46 -3.65 -11.03
C PHE A 12 -6.61 -2.73 -11.94
N GLY A 13 -6.96 -2.62 -13.21
CA GLY A 13 -6.39 -1.69 -14.16
C GLY A 13 -7.45 -0.69 -14.56
N ARG A 14 -7.32 0.55 -14.06
CA ARG A 14 -8.06 1.77 -14.43
C ARG A 14 -9.20 2.15 -13.50
N GLY A 15 -8.89 2.78 -12.37
CA GLY A 15 -9.86 3.57 -11.63
C GLY A 15 -9.55 3.64 -10.15
N TYR A 16 -8.98 4.76 -9.73
CA TYR A 16 -8.79 5.19 -8.35
C TYR A 16 -7.62 4.50 -7.61
N ILE A 17 -6.52 5.26 -7.56
CA ILE A 17 -5.29 5.06 -6.79
C ILE A 17 -4.35 3.99 -7.37
N GLN A 18 -3.66 4.34 -8.46
CA GLN A 18 -2.29 3.84 -8.64
C GLN A 18 -1.45 4.40 -7.48
N ILE A 19 -1.19 3.59 -6.45
CA ILE A 19 -0.11 3.88 -5.50
C ILE A 19 1.18 3.62 -6.26
N THR A 20 1.57 4.56 -7.12
CA THR A 20 2.92 4.58 -7.69
C THR A 20 3.84 4.86 -6.51
N MET A 21 4.62 3.86 -6.11
CA MET A 21 5.68 4.06 -5.12
C MET A 21 6.64 5.11 -5.66
N VAL A 22 6.73 6.23 -4.96
CA VAL A 22 7.74 7.25 -5.23
C VAL A 22 9.09 6.69 -4.76
N LYS A 23 10.05 6.61 -5.69
CA LYS A 23 11.42 6.18 -5.41
C LYS A 23 11.99 6.97 -4.22
N ASN A 24 12.77 6.32 -3.36
CA ASN A 24 13.44 7.00 -2.25
C ASN A 24 14.44 8.08 -2.71
N ASP A 25 14.80 8.07 -3.99
CA ASP A 25 15.72 9.02 -4.64
C ASP A 25 15.04 10.31 -5.13
N VAL A 26 13.73 10.46 -4.90
CA VAL A 26 13.01 11.63 -5.39
C VAL A 26 13.31 12.84 -4.51
N ASN A 27 13.80 13.91 -5.15
CA ASN A 27 14.00 15.19 -4.49
C ASN A 27 12.64 15.81 -4.15
N ILE A 28 12.13 15.49 -2.96
CA ILE A 28 10.81 15.88 -2.45
C ILE A 28 10.62 17.40 -2.50
N SER A 29 11.70 18.18 -2.37
CA SER A 29 11.62 19.65 -2.37
C SER A 29 11.17 20.25 -3.70
N GLN A 30 11.40 19.53 -4.81
CA GLN A 30 11.08 19.98 -6.17
C GLN A 30 9.69 19.54 -6.65
N LEU A 31 8.99 18.71 -5.85
CA LEU A 31 7.66 18.23 -6.21
C LEU A 31 6.56 19.23 -5.82
N PRO A 32 5.45 19.25 -6.58
CA PRO A 32 4.22 19.92 -6.17
C PRO A 32 3.77 19.50 -4.77
N PHE A 33 3.16 20.43 -4.01
CA PHE A 33 2.74 20.17 -2.63
C PHE A 33 1.88 18.92 -2.49
N ALA A 34 0.92 18.72 -3.39
CA ALA A 34 0.04 17.54 -3.39
C ALA A 34 0.82 16.23 -3.46
N GLU A 35 1.87 16.15 -4.29
CA GLU A 35 2.72 14.97 -4.42
C GLU A 35 3.55 14.74 -3.15
N ARG A 36 4.06 15.81 -2.53
CA ARG A 36 4.79 15.71 -1.24
C ARG A 36 3.91 15.15 -0.13
N VAL A 37 2.67 15.62 -0.05
CA VAL A 37 1.68 15.10 0.91
C VAL A 37 1.39 13.63 0.63
N GLN A 38 1.15 13.27 -0.63
CA GLN A 38 0.90 11.89 -1.03
C GLN A 38 2.06 10.95 -0.63
N ILE A 39 3.31 11.36 -0.87
CA ILE A 39 4.50 10.60 -0.46
C ILE A 39 4.57 10.44 1.05
N GLY A 40 4.32 11.52 1.80
CA GLY A 40 4.28 11.49 3.26
C GLY A 40 3.25 10.49 3.78
N VAL A 41 2.04 10.51 3.23
CA VAL A 41 0.97 9.57 3.58
C VAL A 41 1.37 8.12 3.24
N GLN A 42 1.94 7.87 2.06
CA GLN A 42 2.41 6.54 1.66
C GLN A 42 3.47 5.99 2.64
N ARG A 43 4.44 6.82 3.03
CA ARG A 43 5.49 6.45 3.99
C ARG A 43 4.91 6.18 5.38
N ALA A 44 3.98 7.01 5.84
CA ALA A 44 3.32 6.82 7.13
C ALA A 44 2.50 5.52 7.17
N LEU A 45 1.73 5.23 6.13
CA LEU A 45 0.94 4.00 6.03
C LEU A 45 1.84 2.76 5.98
N ARG A 46 2.95 2.82 5.23
CA ARG A 46 3.92 1.71 5.21
C ARG A 46 4.47 1.45 6.60
N LYS A 47 4.94 2.49 7.28
CA LYS A 47 5.51 2.37 8.63
C LYS A 47 4.49 1.84 9.64
N LEU A 48 3.23 2.28 9.54
CA LEU A 48 2.13 1.75 10.34
C LEU A 48 1.96 0.24 10.15
N VAL A 49 1.91 -0.22 8.90
CA VAL A 49 1.76 -1.66 8.60
C VAL A 49 2.98 -2.45 9.09
N GLU A 50 4.19 -1.92 8.93
CA GLU A 50 5.43 -2.54 9.43
C GLU A 50 5.42 -2.67 10.96
N GLU A 51 5.08 -1.60 11.69
CA GLU A 51 5.02 -1.60 13.16
C GLU A 51 3.92 -2.52 13.70
N SER A 52 2.73 -2.48 13.12
CA SER A 52 1.62 -3.38 13.51
C SER A 52 1.95 -4.83 13.21
N ALA A 53 2.65 -5.14 12.11
CA ALA A 53 3.07 -6.49 11.80
C ALA A 53 4.11 -7.03 12.80
N LEU A 54 5.03 -6.18 13.27
CA LEU A 54 5.99 -6.53 14.32
C LEU A 54 5.28 -6.85 15.64
N LYS A 55 4.19 -6.14 15.94
CA LYS A 55 3.36 -6.36 17.13
C LYS A 55 2.36 -7.51 16.99
N GLY A 56 2.23 -8.09 15.79
CA GLY A 56 1.23 -9.14 15.51
C GLY A 56 -0.21 -8.61 15.50
N GLU A 57 -0.39 -7.32 15.27
CA GLU A 57 -1.69 -6.66 15.21
C GLU A 57 -2.35 -6.82 13.83
N SER A 58 -3.66 -6.59 13.80
CA SER A 58 -4.43 -6.45 12.57
C SER A 58 -4.74 -4.99 12.27
N LEU A 59 -5.00 -4.70 11.00
CA LEU A 59 -5.48 -3.41 10.54
C LEU A 59 -6.82 -3.56 9.80
N VAL A 60 -7.71 -2.60 10.02
CA VAL A 60 -8.98 -2.51 9.31
C VAL A 60 -8.76 -1.79 7.99
N VAL A 61 -9.06 -2.47 6.89
CA VAL A 61 -8.86 -1.96 5.54
C VAL A 61 -10.11 -2.16 4.69
N LYS A 62 -10.34 -1.27 3.73
CA LYS A 62 -11.42 -1.40 2.76
C LYS A 62 -10.87 -2.02 1.48
N MET A 63 -11.30 -3.24 1.15
CA MET A 63 -10.96 -3.94 -0.08
C MET A 63 -12.23 -4.30 -0.84
N ASP A 64 -12.30 -4.00 -2.14
CA ASP A 64 -13.45 -4.30 -2.99
C ASP A 64 -14.79 -3.75 -2.47
N GLY A 65 -14.76 -2.62 -1.76
CA GLY A 65 -15.94 -2.00 -1.17
C GLY A 65 -16.31 -2.53 0.22
N GLU A 66 -15.72 -3.64 0.65
CA GLU A 66 -15.95 -4.27 1.95
C GLU A 66 -14.88 -3.87 2.97
N VAL A 67 -15.30 -3.66 4.22
CA VAL A 67 -14.38 -3.41 5.35
C VAL A 67 -13.99 -4.75 5.96
N LYS A 68 -12.69 -5.03 6.02
CA LYS A 68 -12.12 -6.28 6.54
C LYS A 68 -11.04 -6.00 7.56
N ASP A 69 -11.00 -6.83 8.59
CA ASP A 69 -9.88 -6.91 9.52
C ASP A 69 -8.84 -7.85 8.91
N VAL A 70 -7.61 -7.36 8.72
CA VAL A 70 -6.55 -8.11 8.05
C VAL A 70 -5.27 -8.06 8.90
N PRO A 71 -4.60 -9.21 9.15
CA PRO A 71 -3.31 -9.23 9.83
C PRO A 71 -2.29 -8.35 9.12
N ALA A 72 -1.59 -7.50 9.86
CA ALA A 72 -0.63 -6.57 9.26
C ALA A 72 0.53 -7.29 8.56
N LYS A 73 0.89 -8.50 9.00
CA LYS A 73 1.88 -9.36 8.33
C LYS A 73 1.47 -9.75 6.91
N ASP A 74 0.18 -10.03 6.69
CA ASP A 74 -0.36 -10.40 5.38
C ASP A 74 -0.45 -9.18 4.45
N LEU A 75 -0.70 -8.00 5.03
CA LEU A 75 -0.65 -6.73 4.30
C LEU A 75 0.78 -6.42 3.83
N LEU A 76 1.81 -6.65 4.65
CA LEU A 76 3.21 -6.48 4.25
C LEU A 76 3.60 -7.32 3.04
N ALA A 77 3.12 -8.56 2.97
CA ALA A 77 3.44 -9.46 1.85
C ALA A 77 2.92 -8.93 0.50
N ASN A 78 1.83 -8.16 0.55
CA ASN A 78 1.18 -7.56 -0.62
C ASN A 78 1.60 -6.10 -0.85
N LEU A 79 2.32 -5.49 0.10
CA LEU A 79 2.89 -4.17 -0.09
C LEU A 79 4.13 -4.26 -0.98
N PRO A 80 4.30 -3.33 -1.93
CA PRO A 80 5.50 -3.29 -2.74
C PRO A 80 6.75 -3.14 -1.86
N LYS A 81 7.78 -3.95 -2.10
CA LYS A 81 9.01 -3.95 -1.29
C LYS A 81 9.68 -2.57 -1.34
N ALA A 82 10.06 -2.04 -0.18
CA ALA A 82 11.02 -0.95 -0.13
C ALA A 82 12.33 -1.52 -0.67
N LYS A 83 12.80 -0.98 -1.78
CA LYS A 83 14.20 -1.11 -2.16
C LYS A 83 15.01 -0.07 -1.39
#